data_AF-G2JA55-F1
#
_entry.id   AF-G2JA55-F1
#
_cell.length_a   1.000
_cell.length_b   1.000
_cell.length_c   1.000
_cell.angle_alpha   90.00
_cell.angle_beta   90.00
_cell.angle_gamma   90.00
#
_symmetry.space_group_name_H-M   'P 1'
#
loop_
_entity.id
_entity.type
_entity.pdbx_description
1 polymer ?
#
loop_
_entity_poly.entity_id
_entity_poly.type
_entity_poly.pdbx_seq_one_letter_code
_entity_poly.pdbx_strand_id
1 'polypeptide(L)'
;MSAAQIEVHILGQPYRLACAPEKQAALLEAAARVDAEMNKVRSHSAIRGTDRIAVMAAISLASELLLLQRSVQCGEAVPAQEIQTIVQRLNQQIGTALEPHDLLSPEDHADNIAVE
;
A
#
# COMPACT_ATOMS: atom_id res chain seq x y z
N MET A 1 34.68 1.06 5.75
CA MET A 1 33.46 0.60 6.45
C MET A 1 33.47 -0.91 6.40
N SER A 2 33.66 -1.59 7.54
CA SER A 2 33.90 -3.03 7.55
C SER A 2 32.58 -3.79 7.33
N ALA A 3 32.51 -4.61 6.28
CA ALA A 3 31.35 -5.46 6.02
C ALA A 3 31.30 -6.59 7.07
N ALA A 4 30.23 -6.65 7.85
CA ALA A 4 30.01 -7.74 8.79
C ALA A 4 29.53 -8.98 8.03
N GLN A 5 29.92 -10.17 8.46
CA GLN A 5 29.36 -11.43 7.96
C GLN A 5 28.24 -11.88 8.89
N ILE A 6 27.12 -12.30 8.31
CA ILE A 6 26.02 -12.94 9.02
C ILE A 6 25.78 -14.34 8.46
N GLU A 7 25.47 -15.27 9.35
CA GLU A 7 25.10 -16.62 9.01
C GLU A 7 23.57 -16.77 9.06
N VAL A 8 22.99 -17.27 7.97
CA VAL A 8 21.55 -17.53 7.84
C VAL A 8 21.32 -18.98 7.41
N HIS A 9 20.17 -19.54 7.72
CA HIS A 9 19.83 -20.91 7.36
C HIS A 9 18.71 -20.91 6.33
N ILE A 10 18.92 -21.56 5.19
CA ILE A 10 17.93 -21.68 4.11
C ILE A 10 17.86 -23.14 3.71
N LEU A 11 16.67 -23.73 3.75
CA LEU A 11 16.39 -25.14 3.52
C LEU A 11 17.27 -26.07 4.40
N GLY A 12 17.60 -25.62 5.61
CA GLY A 12 18.48 -26.33 6.54
C GLY A 12 19.98 -26.26 6.20
N GLN A 13 20.38 -25.48 5.19
CA GLN A 13 21.79 -25.25 4.83
C GLN A 13 22.25 -23.88 5.36
N PRO A 14 23.43 -23.78 5.99
CA PRO A 14 23.98 -22.51 6.45
C PRO A 14 24.61 -21.73 5.29
N TYR A 15 24.29 -20.44 5.20
CA TYR A 15 24.84 -19.49 4.23
C TYR A 15 25.47 -18.31 4.96
N ARG A 16 26.69 -17.94 4.55
CA ARG A 16 27.37 -16.75 5.07
C ARG A 16 27.28 -15.63 4.06
N LEU A 17 26.65 -14.53 4.46
CA LEU A 17 26.38 -13.38 3.62
C LEU A 17 27.09 -12.15 4.20
N ALA A 18 27.74 -11.38 3.32
CA ALA A 18 28.26 -10.08 3.70
C ALA A 18 27.09 -9.09 3.81
N CYS A 19 27.01 -8.38 4.92
CA CYS A 19 25.95 -7.42 5.21
C CYS A 19 26.53 -6.13 5.80
N ALA A 20 25.99 -5.00 5.35
CA ALA A 20 26.19 -3.73 6.03
C ALA A 20 25.33 -3.74 7.31
N PRO A 21 25.83 -3.21 8.45
CA PRO A 21 25.13 -3.32 9.72
C PRO A 21 23.71 -2.71 9.69
N GLU A 22 23.47 -1.70 8.85
CA GLU A 22 22.17 -1.05 8.69
C GLU A 22 21.14 -1.94 7.98
N LYS A 23 21.59 -2.94 7.21
CA LYS A 23 20.74 -3.84 6.40
C LYS A 23 20.58 -5.23 7.01
N GLN A 24 21.17 -5.48 8.18
CA GLN A 24 21.19 -6.80 8.80
C GLN A 24 19.78 -7.35 9.05
N ALA A 25 18.88 -6.54 9.60
CA ALA A 25 17.50 -6.94 9.88
C ALA A 25 16.74 -7.30 8.59
N ALA A 26 16.84 -6.46 7.56
CA ALA A 26 16.20 -6.69 6.27
C ALA A 26 16.72 -7.95 5.57
N LEU A 27 18.02 -8.24 5.71
CA LEU A 27 18.61 -9.46 5.16
C LEU A 27 18.11 -10.72 5.88
N LEU A 28 17.97 -10.68 7.21
CA LEU A 28 17.41 -11.78 8.00
C LEU A 28 15.96 -12.07 7.61
N GLU A 29 15.15 -11.02 7.46
CA GLU A 29 13.77 -11.13 7.00
C GLU A 29 13.68 -11.71 5.59
N ALA A 30 14.53 -11.23 4.67
CA ALA A 30 14.61 -11.77 3.31
C ALA A 30 15.01 -13.25 3.31
N ALA A 31 16.00 -13.64 4.11
CA ALA A 31 16.43 -15.05 4.23
C ALA A 31 15.31 -15.94 4.78
N ALA A 32 14.59 -15.49 5.81
CA ALA A 32 13.44 -16.21 6.36
C ALA A 32 12.31 -16.38 5.33
N ARG A 33 12.04 -15.35 4.51
CA ARG A 33 11.05 -15.43 3.43
C ARG A 33 11.46 -16.41 2.34
N VAL A 34 12.74 -16.42 1.95
CA VAL A 34 13.27 -17.39 0.99
C VAL A 34 13.15 -18.82 1.52
N ASP A 35 13.53 -19.06 2.77
CA ASP A 35 13.41 -20.37 3.42
C ASP A 35 11.95 -20.87 3.42
N ALA A 36 11.00 -20.00 3.80
CA ALA A 36 9.58 -20.32 3.79
C ALA A 36 9.08 -20.73 2.40
N GLU A 37 9.44 -19.97 1.35
CA GLU A 37 8.99 -20.26 -0.02
C GLU A 37 9.65 -21.53 -0.57
N MET A 38 10.93 -21.76 -0.28
CA MET A 38 11.60 -23.02 -0.66
C MET A 38 10.99 -24.24 0.06
N ASN A 39 10.62 -24.11 1.33
CA ASN A 39 9.91 -25.15 2.08
C ASN A 39 8.52 -25.44 1.51
N LYS A 40 7.78 -24.39 1.14
CA LYS A 40 6.48 -24.49 0.49
C LYS A 40 6.58 -25.21 -0.85
N VAL A 41 7.51 -24.81 -1.73
CA VAL A 41 7.77 -25.48 -3.01
C VAL A 41 8.15 -26.95 -2.81
N ARG A 42 9.02 -27.25 -1.83
CA ARG A 42 9.40 -28.62 -1.48
C ARG A 42 8.21 -29.47 -1.04
N SER A 43 7.29 -28.89 -0.27
CA SER A 43 6.10 -29.61 0.23
C SER A 43 5.05 -29.88 -0.83
N HIS A 44 4.90 -28.97 -1.82
CA HIS A 44 3.85 -29.07 -2.84
C HIS A 44 4.24 -29.91 -4.05
N SER A 45 5.52 -30.25 -4.22
CA SER A 45 6.00 -30.78 -5.48
C SER A 45 6.78 -32.08 -5.31
N ALA A 46 6.56 -33.02 -6.24
CA ALA A 46 7.43 -34.19 -6.42
C ALA A 46 8.80 -33.80 -7.04
N ILE A 47 9.20 -32.53 -6.94
CA ILE A 47 10.45 -32.01 -7.49
C ILE A 47 11.60 -32.55 -6.65
N ARG A 48 12.50 -33.27 -7.30
CA ARG A 48 13.74 -33.76 -6.72
C ARG A 48 14.86 -32.81 -7.09
N GLY A 49 15.49 -32.18 -6.09
CA GLY A 49 16.68 -31.36 -6.27
C GLY A 49 16.54 -29.95 -5.71
N THR A 50 17.50 -29.56 -4.86
CA THR A 50 17.56 -28.25 -4.20
C THR A 50 17.65 -27.10 -5.20
N ASP A 51 18.42 -27.26 -6.29
CA ASP A 51 18.55 -26.23 -7.33
C ASP A 51 17.21 -25.88 -7.97
N ARG A 52 16.40 -26.90 -8.28
CA ARG A 52 15.10 -26.68 -8.90
C ARG A 52 14.09 -26.09 -7.91
N ILE A 53 14.17 -26.47 -6.64
CA ILE A 53 13.39 -25.84 -5.56
C ILE A 53 13.76 -24.36 -5.46
N ALA A 54 15.05 -24.02 -5.47
CA ALA A 54 15.53 -22.64 -5.39
C ALA A 54 15.05 -21.79 -6.58
N VAL A 55 15.14 -22.33 -7.80
CA VAL A 55 14.67 -21.63 -9.02
C VAL A 55 13.15 -21.39 -8.95
N MET A 56 12.36 -22.40 -8.56
CA MET A 56 10.91 -22.26 -8.45
C MET A 56 10.51 -21.28 -7.35
N ALA A 57 11.19 -21.30 -6.20
CA ALA A 57 10.96 -20.34 -5.13
C ALA A 57 11.29 -18.90 -5.57
N ALA A 58 12.41 -18.72 -6.28
CA ALA A 58 12.78 -17.42 -6.84
C ALA A 58 11.73 -16.88 -7.83
N ILE A 59 11.20 -17.73 -8.71
CA ILE A 59 10.12 -17.37 -9.64
C ILE A 59 8.84 -17.00 -8.87
N SER A 60 8.49 -17.76 -7.84
CA SER A 60 7.31 -17.48 -7.00
C SER A 60 7.40 -16.10 -6.35
N LEU A 61 8.53 -15.82 -5.67
CA LEU A 61 8.78 -14.52 -5.03
C LEU A 61 8.81 -13.35 -6.02
N ALA A 62 9.42 -13.55 -7.21
CA ALA A 62 9.42 -12.54 -8.26
C ALA A 62 8.00 -12.26 -8.78
N SER A 63 7.17 -13.29 -8.94
CA SER A 63 5.78 -13.15 -9.35
C SER A 63 4.96 -12.37 -8.32
N GLU A 64 5.12 -12.67 -7.03
CA GLU A 64 4.48 -11.92 -5.93
C GLU A 64 4.87 -10.43 -5.97
N LEU A 65 6.16 -10.13 -6.14
CA LEU A 65 6.65 -8.76 -6.23
C LEU A 65 6.05 -8.02 -7.43
N LEU A 66 5.99 -8.65 -8.60
CA LEU A 66 5.39 -8.05 -9.80
C LEU A 66 3.88 -7.80 -9.64
N LEU A 67 3.17 -8.71 -8.95
CA LEU A 67 1.75 -8.53 -8.64
C LEU A 67 1.53 -7.33 -7.69
N LEU A 68 2.37 -7.18 -6.67
CA LEU A 68 2.33 -6.03 -5.76
C LEU A 68 2.68 -4.72 -6.47
N GLN A 69 3.68 -4.71 -7.35
CA GLN A 69 4.02 -3.53 -8.14
C GLN A 69 2.86 -3.12 -9.05
N ARG A 70 2.18 -4.09 -9.67
CA ARG A 70 1.01 -3.84 -10.50
C ARG A 70 -0.18 -3.32 -9.68
N SER A 71 -0.41 -3.86 -8.48
CA SER A 71 -1.50 -3.38 -7.63
C SER A 71 -1.25 -1.94 -7.15
N VAL A 72 -0.01 -1.58 -6.85
CA VAL A 72 0.37 -0.18 -6.54
C VAL A 72 0.15 0.72 -7.76
N GLN A 73 0.62 0.30 -8.95
CA GLN A 73 0.42 1.05 -10.20
C GLN A 73 -1.06 1.24 -10.56
N CYS A 74 -1.91 0.24 -10.33
CA CYS A 74 -3.35 0.36 -10.55
C CYS A 74 -4.06 1.11 -9.42
N GLY A 75 -3.55 1.07 -8.18
CA GLY A 75 -4.11 1.76 -7.02
C GLY A 75 -3.83 3.26 -6.98
N GLU A 76 -2.75 3.73 -7.62
CA GLU A 76 -2.50 5.16 -7.86
C GLU A 76 -3.24 5.70 -9.09
N ALA A 77 -3.86 4.82 -9.89
CA ALA A 77 -4.67 5.19 -11.03
C ALA A 77 -6.16 5.32 -10.66
N VAL A 78 -6.49 6.11 -9.63
CA VAL A 78 -7.64 7.00 -9.83
C VAL A 78 -7.04 8.15 -10.63
N PRO A 79 -7.29 8.21 -11.95
CA PRO A 79 -6.67 9.26 -12.76
C PRO A 79 -6.99 10.61 -12.10
N ALA A 80 -5.99 11.48 -11.99
CA ALA A 80 -6.17 12.79 -11.35
C ALA A 80 -7.41 13.54 -11.89
N GLN A 81 -7.79 13.26 -13.14
CA GLN A 81 -9.01 13.74 -13.79
C GLN A 81 -10.31 13.24 -13.13
N GLU A 82 -10.38 11.98 -12.71
CA GLU A 82 -11.55 11.42 -12.02
C GLU A 82 -11.66 11.96 -10.59
N ILE A 83 -10.53 12.11 -9.89
CA ILE A 83 -10.49 12.81 -8.59
C ILE A 83 -10.97 14.26 -8.76
N GLN A 84 -10.46 14.99 -9.76
CA GLN A 84 -10.90 16.36 -10.04
C GLN A 84 -12.38 16.45 -10.36
N THR A 85 -12.91 15.50 -11.14
CA THR A 85 -14.33 15.46 -11.51
C THR A 85 -15.21 15.20 -10.29
N ILE A 86 -14.80 14.26 -9.42
CA ILE A 86 -15.52 13.95 -8.18
C ILE A 86 -15.50 15.15 -7.23
N VAL A 87 -14.35 15.81 -7.06
CA VAL A 87 -14.21 17.01 -6.21
C VAL A 87 -15.04 18.17 -6.77
N GLN A 88 -15.04 18.40 -8.08
CA GLN A 88 -15.87 19.42 -8.72
C GLN A 88 -17.36 19.15 -8.51
N ARG A 89 -17.79 17.90 -8.66
CA ARG A 89 -19.18 17.49 -8.43
C ARG A 89 -19.60 17.70 -6.97
N LEU A 90 -18.76 17.31 -6.02
CA LEU A 90 -19.01 17.52 -4.60
C LEU A 90 -19.11 19.02 -4.26
N ASN A 91 -18.18 19.84 -4.75
CA ASN A 91 -18.21 21.29 -4.54
C ASN A 91 -19.46 21.93 -5.13
N GLN A 92 -19.91 21.45 -6.29
CA GLN A 92 -21.15 21.93 -6.90
C GLN A 92 -22.37 21.56 -6.07
N GLN A 93 -22.45 20.34 -5.54
CA GLN A 93 -23.53 19.91 -4.66
C GLN A 93 -23.58 20.69 -3.35
N ILE A 94 -22.42 20.97 -2.75
CA ILE A 94 -22.29 21.79 -1.53
C ILE A 94 -22.75 23.23 -1.81
N GLY A 95 -22.30 23.83 -2.92
CA GLY A 95 -22.72 25.18 -3.32
C GLY A 95 -24.23 25.28 -3.53
N THR A 96 -24.86 24.28 -4.17
CA THR A 96 -26.32 24.26 -4.35
C THR A 96 -27.09 24.00 -3.06
N ALA A 97 -26.48 23.39 -2.05
CA ALA A 97 -27.10 23.19 -0.74
C ALA A 97 -26.99 24.42 0.18
N LEU A 98 -26.14 25.40 -0.18
CA LEU A 98 -25.88 26.61 0.62
C LEU A 98 -26.64 27.87 0.13
N GLU A 99 -27.35 27.82 -0.99
CA GLU A 99 -28.23 28.91 -1.46
C GLU A 99 -29.67 28.40 -1.69
N PRO A 100 -30.74 28.91 -1.03
CA PRO A 100 -30.86 29.84 0.10
C PRO A 100 -31.58 29.21 1.33
N HIS A 101 -30.94 29.22 2.50
CA HIS A 101 -31.65 29.04 3.79
C HIS A 101 -31.60 30.30 4.67
N ASP A 102 -31.42 31.47 4.04
CA ASP A 102 -31.34 32.79 4.71
C ASP A 102 -32.58 33.66 4.48
N LEU A 103 -33.72 33.07 4.09
CA LEU A 103 -34.99 33.78 3.94
C LEU A 103 -36.11 32.96 4.58
N LEU A 104 -36.22 33.05 5.92
CA LEU A 104 -37.43 32.96 6.74
C LEU A 104 -37.01 33.21 8.21
N SER A 105 -36.92 34.47 8.66
CA SER A 105 -37.93 35.20 9.48
C SER A 105 -37.33 35.53 10.87
N PRO A 106 -37.86 36.43 11.74
CA PRO A 106 -39.07 37.29 11.71
C PRO A 106 -38.88 38.75 12.27
N GLU A 107 -39.97 39.55 12.24
CA GLU A 107 -40.30 40.74 13.07
C GLU A 107 -39.55 42.09 12.91
N ASP A 108 -40.22 43.06 12.29
CA ASP A 108 -40.22 44.47 12.75
C ASP A 108 -41.63 45.04 12.54
N HIS A 109 -42.47 44.91 13.58
CA HIS A 109 -43.80 45.52 13.68
C HIS A 109 -43.85 46.38 14.96
N ALA A 110 -43.19 47.52 14.90
CA ALA A 110 -43.31 48.70 15.77
C ALA A 110 -42.32 49.73 15.18
N ASP A 111 -42.59 50.98 14.86
CA ASP A 111 -43.54 51.95 15.39
C ASP A 111 -43.82 52.97 14.27
N ASN A 112 -45.07 53.42 14.14
CA ASN A 112 -45.30 54.84 13.91
C ASN A 112 -46.66 55.24 14.51
N ILE A 113 -46.64 55.52 15.81
CA ILE A 113 -47.67 56.25 16.54
C ILE A 113 -47.31 57.74 16.53
N ALA A 114 -48.32 58.56 16.21
CA ALA A 114 -48.43 60.03 16.30
C ALA A 114 -47.63 60.81 15.23
N VAL A 115 -48.16 61.86 14.60
CA VAL A 115 -48.66 63.10 15.21
C VAL A 115 -49.67 63.84 14.28
N GLU A 116 -50.72 64.39 14.92
CA GLU A 116 -51.68 65.45 14.54
C GLU A 116 -52.54 65.37 13.26
#